data_AF-A0A938S9R1-F1
#
_entry.id   AF-A0A938S9R1-F1
#
_cell.length_a   1.000
_cell.length_b   1.000
_cell.length_c   1.000
_cell.angle_alpha   90.00
_cell.angle_beta   90.00
_cell.angle_gamma   90.00
#
_symmetry.space_group_name_H-M   'P 1'
#
loop_
_entity.id
_entity.type
_entity.pdbx_description
1 polymer ?
#
loop_
_entity_poly.entity_id
_entity_poly.type
_entity_poly.pdbx_seq_one_letter_code
_entity_poly.pdbx_strand_id
1 'polypeptide(L)'
;MLGYNLLSDNPSQSSIYFHYLAPAIPFVFLSAILGAERVQRNWERAFQWLGVAPDLKSQIPDLRPEPGASAKSAGSGQSAVPTPQPPIQNPKSKIQNHAAALYLFIFAALALRLDCPLTKRISFPYHEVYALERRPHEPEFLEAAKLIPPDASLATTMPFAPHLSHRRNLRLIWPVKNWGIPDVDFALLDLSDFRWSQFPTGEGAKRFLLHQVAEAITNRDFGVRYLKNEVVLLQRGLRRTPESDRLWPYLLKEWHGTEAGR
;
A
#
# COMPACT_ATOMS: atom_id res chain seq x y z
N MET A 1 0.32 -11.95 9.14
CA MET A 1 0.32 -10.99 8.02
C MET A 1 1.58 -10.13 8.00
N LEU A 2 1.92 -9.36 9.04
CA LEU A 2 3.12 -8.51 9.03
C LEU A 2 4.43 -9.27 8.78
N GLY A 3 4.62 -10.43 9.43
CA GLY A 3 5.78 -11.29 9.20
C GLY A 3 5.85 -11.88 7.78
N TYR A 4 4.71 -12.10 7.12
CA TYR A 4 4.69 -12.57 5.74
C TYR A 4 5.22 -11.50 4.79
N ASN A 5 4.79 -10.23 4.96
CA ASN A 5 5.27 -9.13 4.13
C ASN A 5 6.74 -8.77 4.40
N LEU A 6 7.19 -8.88 5.65
CA LEU A 6 8.61 -8.68 6.03
C LEU A 6 9.54 -9.77 5.48
N LEU A 7 9.03 -10.99 5.31
CA LEU A 7 9.78 -12.13 4.78
C LEU A 7 9.50 -12.38 3.29
N SER A 8 8.71 -11.52 2.64
CA SER A 8 8.34 -11.69 1.24
C SER A 8 9.34 -11.00 0.34
N ASP A 9 9.92 -11.77 -0.58
CA ASP A 9 10.77 -11.26 -1.66
C ASP A 9 9.94 -10.61 -2.79
N ASN A 10 8.62 -10.47 -2.62
CA ASN A 10 7.75 -9.79 -3.57
C ASN A 10 7.64 -8.29 -3.21
N PRO A 11 8.21 -7.36 -3.98
CA PRO A 11 8.17 -5.92 -3.73
C PRO A 11 6.77 -5.34 -3.66
N SER A 12 5.76 -5.98 -4.25
CA SER A 12 4.37 -5.53 -4.08
C SER A 12 3.86 -5.65 -2.63
N GLN A 13 4.53 -6.46 -1.80
CA GLN A 13 4.15 -6.69 -0.41
C GLN A 13 4.98 -5.90 0.60
N SER A 14 6.16 -5.43 0.21
CA SER A 14 7.05 -4.57 1.04
C SER A 14 7.03 -3.09 0.62
N SER A 15 6.48 -2.78 -0.55
CA SER A 15 6.39 -1.41 -1.06
C SER A 15 5.19 -0.65 -0.48
N ILE A 16 5.43 0.59 -0.01
CA ILE A 16 4.35 1.48 0.45
C ILE A 16 3.37 1.84 -0.66
N TYR A 17 3.77 1.74 -1.93
CA TYR A 17 2.93 2.08 -3.08
C TYR A 17 1.68 1.20 -3.17
N PHE A 18 1.70 0.03 -2.53
CA PHE A 18 0.54 -0.82 -2.33
C PHE A 18 0.01 -0.64 -0.90
N HIS A 19 -0.83 0.37 -0.71
CA HIS A 19 -1.38 0.80 0.59
C HIS A 19 -2.32 -0.22 1.27
N TYR A 20 -2.26 -1.52 0.94
CA TYR A 20 -3.10 -2.55 1.57
C TYR A 20 -2.92 -2.62 3.09
N LEU A 21 -1.74 -2.23 3.59
CA LEU A 21 -1.45 -2.18 5.03
C LEU A 21 -1.68 -0.82 5.66
N ALA A 22 -1.95 0.25 4.92
CA ALA A 22 -2.11 1.58 5.49
C ALA A 22 -3.18 1.62 6.62
N PRO A 23 -4.34 0.95 6.49
CA PRO A 23 -5.32 0.86 7.58
C PRO A 23 -4.82 0.06 8.80
N ALA A 24 -3.85 -0.84 8.63
CA ALA A 24 -3.31 -1.68 9.70
C ALA A 24 -2.22 -0.96 10.53
N ILE A 25 -1.61 0.10 9.99
CA ILE A 25 -0.51 0.83 10.63
C ILE A 25 -0.86 1.27 12.06
N PRO A 26 -1.99 1.94 12.36
CA PRO A 26 -2.30 2.39 13.71
C PRO A 26 -2.32 1.24 14.73
N PHE A 27 -2.82 0.07 14.33
CA PHE A 27 -2.92 -1.11 15.20
C PHE A 27 -1.57 -1.76 15.46
N VAL A 28 -0.67 -1.76 14.47
CA VAL A 28 0.71 -2.24 14.65
C VAL A 28 1.44 -1.35 15.66
N PHE A 29 1.31 -0.02 15.55
CA PHE A 29 1.89 0.91 16.52
C PHE A 29 1.30 0.74 17.92
N LEU A 30 -0.02 0.63 18.04
CA LEU A 30 -0.68 0.40 19.33
C LEU A 30 -0.21 -0.92 19.97
N SER A 31 -0.11 -1.99 19.17
CA SER A 31 0.37 -3.29 19.65
C SER A 31 1.83 -3.22 20.12
N ALA A 32 2.67 -2.46 19.41
CA ALA A 32 4.07 -2.24 19.81
C ALA A 32 4.17 -1.49 21.15
N ILE A 33 3.36 -0.44 21.35
CA ILE A 33 3.30 0.33 22.60
C ILE A 33 2.88 -0.57 23.77
N LEU A 34 1.77 -1.31 23.63
CA LEU A 34 1.26 -2.20 24.67
C LEU A 34 2.22 -3.35 24.96
N GLY A 35 2.89 -3.88 23.92
CA GLY A 35 3.92 -4.90 24.04
C GLY A 35 5.13 -4.40 24.85
N ALA A 36 5.62 -3.20 24.54
CA ALA A 36 6.73 -2.57 25.27
C ALA A 36 6.39 -2.35 26.75
N GLU A 37 5.19 -1.87 27.06
CA GLU A 37 4.72 -1.67 28.44
C GLU A 37 4.67 -3.01 29.21
N ARG A 38 4.26 -4.10 28.55
CA ARG A 38 4.23 -5.43 29.17
C ARG A 38 5.64 -5.97 29.43
N VAL A 39 6.57 -5.79 28.50
CA VAL A 39 7.97 -6.19 28.67
C VAL A 39 8.60 -5.43 29.82
N GLN A 40 8.40 -4.11 29.90
CA GLN A 40 8.91 -3.29 31.01
C GLN A 40 8.42 -3.80 32.36
N ARG A 41 7.10 -4.01 32.51
CA ARG A 41 6.52 -4.52 33.76
C ARG A 41 7.06 -5.90 34.14
N ASN A 42 7.25 -6.79 33.18
CA ASN A 42 7.80 -8.12 33.44
C ASN A 42 9.29 -8.07 33.78
N TRP A 43 10.04 -7.18 33.13
CA TRP A 43 11.46 -6.95 33.41
C TRP A 43 11.65 -6.45 34.84
N GLU A 44 10.86 -5.47 35.27
CA GLU A 44 10.87 -4.96 36.65
C GLU A 44 10.60 -6.08 37.67
N ARG A 45 9.64 -6.97 37.38
CA ARG A 45 9.36 -8.14 38.22
C ARG A 45 10.52 -9.14 38.25
N ALA A 46 11.15 -9.41 37.10
CA ALA A 46 12.29 -10.32 37.02
C ALA A 46 13.49 -9.78 37.80
N PHE A 47 13.78 -8.48 37.72
CA PHE A 47 14.83 -7.83 38.51
C PHE A 47 14.56 -7.83 40.01
N GLN A 48 13.29 -7.68 40.42
CA GLN A 48 12.87 -7.84 41.81
C GLN A 48 13.13 -9.27 42.30
N TRP A 49 12.78 -10.28 41.49
CA TRP A 49 12.98 -11.68 41.86
C TRP A 49 14.46 -12.06 41.98
N LEU A 50 15.30 -11.51 41.10
CA LEU A 50 16.75 -11.74 41.12
C LEU A 50 17.49 -11.00 42.25
N GLY A 51 16.80 -10.21 43.08
CA GLY A 51 17.43 -9.45 44.17
C GLY A 51 18.37 -8.32 43.71
N VAL A 52 18.36 -8.01 42.40
CA VAL A 52 19.20 -6.96 41.78
C VAL A 52 18.43 -5.65 41.64
N ALA A 53 17.13 -5.62 41.97
CA ALA A 53 16.38 -4.38 41.97
C ALA A 53 17.05 -3.38 42.94
N PRO A 54 17.58 -2.23 42.45
CA PRO A 54 17.95 -1.16 43.35
C PRO A 54 16.70 -0.83 44.14
N ASP A 55 16.83 -0.83 45.46
CA ASP A 55 15.73 -0.63 46.40
C ASP A 55 15.12 0.77 46.20
N LEU A 56 14.25 0.90 45.20
CA LEU A 56 13.51 2.12 44.90
C LEU A 56 12.39 2.34 45.91
N LYS A 57 12.03 1.30 46.69
CA LYS A 57 11.00 1.38 47.72
C LYS A 57 11.53 1.99 49.02
N SER A 58 12.80 1.80 49.38
CA SER A 58 13.39 2.51 50.54
C SER A 58 13.53 4.03 50.35
N GLN A 59 13.31 4.55 49.14
CA GLN A 59 13.28 6.00 48.89
C GLN A 59 11.87 6.60 48.91
N ILE A 60 10.82 5.81 49.14
CA ILE A 60 9.47 6.33 49.36
C ILE A 60 9.32 6.50 50.88
N PRO A 61 9.23 7.75 51.40
CA PRO A 61 8.97 7.97 52.81
C PRO A 61 7.71 7.23 53.22
N ASP A 62 7.75 6.45 54.30
CA ASP A 62 6.57 5.78 54.83
C ASP A 62 5.61 6.86 55.33
N LEU A 63 4.56 7.15 54.55
CA LEU A 63 3.53 8.13 54.88
C LEU A 63 2.49 7.55 55.85
N ARG A 64 2.70 6.34 56.39
CA ARG A 64 1.85 5.84 57.47
C ARG A 64 2.06 6.72 58.69
N PRO A 65 0.99 7.32 59.25
CA PRO A 65 1.10 8.02 60.51
C PRO A 65 1.56 7.02 61.58
N GLU A 66 2.65 7.38 62.28
CA GLU A 66 3.19 6.63 63.41
C GLU A 66 2.06 6.19 64.35
N PRO A 67 1.89 4.88 64.58
CA PRO A 67 0.86 4.35 65.48
C PRO A 67 1.29 4.66 66.92
N GLY A 68 1.06 5.90 67.36
CA GLY A 68 1.50 6.38 68.66
C GLY A 68 1.18 7.83 68.97
N ALA A 69 0.72 8.64 68.00
CA ALA A 69 0.23 10.00 68.26
C ALA A 69 -1.15 9.97 68.92
N SER A 70 -1.16 9.51 70.18
CA SER A 70 -2.32 9.47 71.05
C SER A 70 -2.76 10.90 71.38
N ALA A 71 -4.03 11.15 71.04
CA ALA A 71 -4.89 12.25 71.44
C ALA A 71 -4.42 13.05 72.67
N LYS A 72 -3.95 14.28 72.45
CA LYS A 72 -4.10 15.34 73.45
C LYS A 72 -4.52 16.67 72.81
N SER A 73 -5.55 17.21 73.45
CA SER A 73 -6.09 18.56 73.38
C SER A 73 -7.00 18.91 72.19
N ALA A 74 -8.29 18.92 72.50
CA ALA A 74 -9.29 19.73 71.85
C ALA A 74 -8.89 21.21 71.94
N GLY A 75 -8.54 21.80 70.80
CA GLY A 75 -8.41 23.22 70.61
C GLY A 75 -9.08 23.58 69.30
N SER A 76 -10.16 24.34 69.37
CA SER A 76 -10.91 24.88 68.23
C SER A 76 -10.05 25.86 67.45
N GLY A 77 -9.21 25.34 66.56
CA GLY A 77 -8.46 26.12 65.58
C GLY A 77 -8.80 25.60 64.19
N GLN A 78 -9.33 26.47 63.33
CA GLN A 78 -9.56 26.20 61.91
C GLN A 78 -8.31 25.57 61.30
N SER A 79 -8.33 24.25 61.13
CA SER A 79 -7.25 23.52 60.49
C SER A 79 -7.37 23.76 59.00
N ALA A 80 -6.45 24.57 58.47
CA ALA A 80 -6.26 24.74 57.04
C ALA A 80 -6.21 23.37 56.37
N VAL A 81 -7.13 23.11 55.44
CA VAL A 81 -7.12 21.90 54.62
C VAL A 81 -5.74 21.83 53.95
N PRO A 82 -4.92 20.79 54.22
CA PRO A 82 -3.60 20.70 53.62
C PRO A 82 -3.78 20.61 52.11
N THR A 83 -3.30 21.64 51.41
CA THR A 83 -3.27 21.67 49.95
C THR A 83 -2.56 20.39 49.48
N PRO A 84 -3.20 19.54 48.66
CA PRO A 84 -2.59 18.30 48.21
C PRO A 84 -1.26 18.63 47.53
N GLN A 85 -0.17 18.16 48.11
CA GLN A 85 1.15 18.36 47.52
C GLN A 85 1.17 17.64 46.17
N PRO A 86 1.66 18.30 45.10
CA PRO A 86 1.73 17.66 43.79
C PRO A 86 2.60 16.40 43.90
N PRO A 87 2.21 15.29 43.24
CA PRO A 87 2.95 14.04 43.30
C PRO A 87 4.41 14.29 42.95
N ILE A 88 5.32 13.92 43.85
CA ILE A 88 6.76 14.05 43.67
C ILE A 88 7.15 13.19 42.46
N GLN A 89 7.37 13.84 41.31
CA GLN A 89 7.78 13.15 40.10
C GLN A 89 9.19 12.59 40.30
N ASN A 90 9.31 11.26 40.34
CA ASN A 90 10.60 10.59 40.48
C ASN A 90 11.47 10.88 39.25
N PRO A 91 12.61 11.58 39.36
CA PRO A 91 13.42 11.98 38.22
C PRO A 91 13.97 10.78 37.42
N LYS A 92 14.05 9.58 38.03
CA LYS A 92 14.50 8.36 37.35
C LYS A 92 13.52 7.86 36.27
N SER A 93 12.21 8.10 36.42
CA SER A 93 11.22 7.68 35.40
C SER A 93 11.33 8.50 34.12
N LYS A 94 11.77 9.76 34.19
CA LYS A 94 12.06 10.58 33.00
C LYS A 94 13.20 9.99 32.17
N ILE A 95 14.29 9.57 32.80
CA ILE A 95 15.48 9.05 32.11
C ILE A 95 15.18 7.75 31.35
N GLN A 96 14.40 6.83 31.94
CA GLN A 96 14.03 5.56 31.28
C GLN A 96 13.12 5.77 30.06
N ASN A 97 12.18 6.73 30.13
CA ASN A 97 11.32 7.07 29.00
C ASN A 97 12.13 7.67 27.83
N HIS A 98 13.17 8.44 28.12
CA HIS A 98 14.05 9.00 27.08
C HIS A 98 14.88 7.92 26.38
N ALA A 99 15.39 6.93 27.11
CA ALA A 99 16.13 5.82 26.50
C ALA A 99 15.22 4.97 25.58
N ALA A 100 14.02 4.62 26.04
CA ALA A 100 13.06 3.86 25.23
C ALA A 100 12.64 4.64 23.96
N ALA A 101 12.36 5.94 24.09
CA ALA A 101 12.05 6.80 22.96
C ALA A 101 13.23 6.90 21.97
N LEU A 102 14.47 6.99 22.48
CA LEU A 102 15.68 7.02 21.68
C LEU A 102 15.88 5.71 20.91
N TYR A 103 15.70 4.54 21.54
CA TYR A 103 15.78 3.25 20.85
C TYR A 103 14.70 3.13 19.77
N LEU A 104 13.44 3.48 20.08
CA LEU A 104 12.35 3.48 19.10
C LEU A 104 12.70 4.38 17.90
N PHE A 105 13.23 5.57 18.16
CA PHE A 105 13.66 6.49 17.11
C PHE A 105 14.80 5.91 16.26
N ILE A 106 15.84 5.34 16.88
CA ILE A 106 16.97 4.74 16.17
C ILE A 106 16.51 3.56 15.31
N PHE A 107 15.69 2.65 15.85
CA PHE A 107 15.19 1.51 15.08
C PHE A 107 14.23 1.92 13.97
N ALA A 108 13.37 2.91 14.21
CA ALA A 108 12.51 3.47 13.16
C ALA A 108 13.35 4.13 12.05
N ALA A 109 14.37 4.90 12.41
CA ALA A 109 15.29 5.51 11.45
C ALA A 109 16.10 4.47 10.67
N LEU A 110 16.55 3.39 11.32
CA LEU A 110 17.28 2.30 10.68
C LEU A 110 16.37 1.51 9.74
N ALA A 111 15.14 1.21 10.16
CA ALA A 111 14.13 0.57 9.31
C ALA A 111 13.81 1.46 8.09
N LEU A 112 13.60 2.76 8.31
CA LEU A 112 13.45 3.74 7.24
C LEU A 112 14.69 3.81 6.35
N ARG A 113 15.91 3.61 6.85
CA ARG A 113 17.14 3.66 6.04
C ARG A 113 17.31 2.42 5.17
N LEU A 114 17.09 1.23 5.75
CA LEU A 114 17.29 -0.07 5.11
C LEU A 114 16.14 -0.42 4.15
N ASP A 115 14.94 0.01 4.49
CA ASP A 115 13.72 -0.26 3.73
C ASP A 115 13.01 1.05 3.36
N CYS A 116 13.78 2.10 3.06
CA CYS A 116 13.18 3.36 2.63
C CYS A 116 12.45 3.14 1.32
N PRO A 117 11.12 3.24 1.31
CA PRO A 117 10.38 3.17 0.06
C PRO A 117 10.71 4.36 -0.85
N LEU A 118 11.24 5.45 -0.27
CA LEU A 118 11.63 6.65 -1.01
C LEU A 118 12.98 6.50 -1.73
N THR A 119 13.81 5.50 -1.38
CA THR A 119 15.12 5.30 -2.02
C THR A 119 15.20 4.04 -2.87
N LYS A 120 14.36 3.02 -2.62
CA LYS A 120 14.30 1.83 -3.46
C LYS A 120 13.47 2.15 -4.71
N ARG A 121 14.15 2.36 -5.85
CA ARG A 121 13.47 2.36 -7.16
C ARG A 121 12.99 0.95 -7.45
N ILE A 122 11.71 0.82 -7.79
CA ILE A 122 11.17 -0.45 -8.29
C ILE A 122 11.82 -0.70 -9.65
N SER A 123 12.56 -1.80 -9.77
CA SER A 123 13.18 -2.24 -11.01
C SER A 123 12.66 -3.60 -11.43
N PHE A 124 12.90 -3.96 -12.68
CA PHE A 124 12.62 -5.28 -13.24
C PHE A 124 13.02 -6.42 -12.27
N PRO A 125 12.20 -7.49 -12.11
CA PRO A 125 10.99 -7.84 -12.87
C PRO A 125 9.71 -7.13 -12.38
N TYR A 126 9.84 -6.20 -11.44
CA TYR A 126 8.71 -5.48 -10.89
C TYR A 126 8.56 -4.16 -11.62
N HIS A 127 7.33 -3.88 -12.05
CA HIS A 127 7.02 -2.66 -12.79
C HIS A 127 6.44 -1.65 -11.84
N GLU A 128 6.96 -0.44 -11.91
CA GLU A 128 6.46 0.68 -11.15
C GLU A 128 4.95 0.81 -11.39
N VAL A 129 4.17 0.80 -10.32
CA VAL A 129 2.72 1.07 -10.39
C VAL A 129 2.54 2.58 -10.48
N TYR A 130 3.06 3.14 -11.56
CA TYR A 130 2.97 4.58 -11.85
C TYR A 130 1.60 5.01 -12.35
N ALA A 131 0.57 4.17 -12.26
CA ALA A 131 -0.75 4.52 -12.75
C ALA A 131 -1.34 5.79 -12.09
N LEU A 132 -0.74 6.28 -11.00
CA LEU A 132 -1.06 7.59 -10.41
C LEU A 132 -0.09 8.71 -10.83
N GLU A 133 1.19 8.41 -11.04
CA GLU A 133 2.27 9.40 -11.18
C GLU A 133 2.68 9.64 -12.64
N ARG A 134 2.60 8.61 -13.49
CA ARG A 134 3.04 8.67 -14.88
C ARG A 134 2.12 7.87 -15.79
N ARG A 135 1.59 8.57 -16.79
CA ARG A 135 0.82 7.96 -17.88
C ARG A 135 1.77 7.33 -18.89
N PRO A 136 1.75 5.99 -19.11
CA PRO A 136 2.46 5.40 -20.24
C PRO A 136 1.84 5.95 -21.54
N HIS A 137 2.68 6.22 -22.55
CA HIS A 137 2.25 6.76 -23.84
C HIS A 137 1.30 7.97 -23.69
N GLU A 138 1.64 8.91 -22.80
CA GLU A 138 0.75 10.01 -22.39
C GLU A 138 0.12 10.80 -23.55
N PRO A 139 0.87 11.21 -24.59
CA PRO A 139 0.28 11.91 -25.74
C PRO A 139 -0.78 11.06 -26.44
N GLU A 140 -0.47 9.79 -26.71
CA GLU A 140 -1.36 8.85 -27.40
C GLU A 140 -2.59 8.51 -26.56
N PHE A 141 -2.42 8.34 -25.25
CA PHE A 141 -3.52 8.18 -24.30
C PHE A 141 -4.47 9.38 -24.35
N LEU A 142 -3.93 10.61 -24.30
CA LEU A 142 -4.73 11.83 -24.32
C LEU A 142 -5.47 12.01 -25.64
N GLU A 143 -4.83 11.70 -26.77
CA GLU A 143 -5.45 11.69 -28.09
C GLU A 143 -6.62 10.69 -28.15
N ALA A 144 -6.38 9.44 -27.73
CA ALA A 144 -7.41 8.39 -27.73
C ALA A 144 -8.56 8.71 -26.76
N ALA A 145 -8.26 9.18 -25.55
CA ALA A 145 -9.26 9.45 -24.52
C ALA A 145 -10.26 10.56 -24.92
N LYS A 146 -9.82 11.54 -25.72
CA LYS A 146 -10.68 12.60 -26.27
C LYS A 146 -11.75 12.06 -27.24
N LEU A 147 -11.51 10.90 -27.85
CA LEU A 147 -12.43 10.28 -28.82
C LEU A 147 -13.58 9.54 -28.14
N ILE A 148 -13.55 9.38 -26.81
CA ILE A 148 -14.50 8.58 -26.04
C ILE A 148 -15.55 9.52 -25.41
N PRO A 149 -16.85 9.42 -25.76
CA PRO A 149 -17.91 10.22 -25.13
C PRO A 149 -17.90 10.08 -23.60
N PRO A 150 -18.20 11.14 -22.83
CA PRO A 150 -18.03 11.14 -21.37
C PRO A 150 -18.94 10.13 -20.63
N ASP A 151 -20.09 9.80 -21.21
CA ASP A 151 -21.13 8.91 -20.68
C ASP A 151 -21.03 7.46 -21.16
N ALA A 152 -20.23 7.21 -22.21
CA ALA A 152 -20.04 5.88 -22.78
C ALA A 152 -19.39 4.91 -21.78
N SER A 153 -19.81 3.64 -21.85
CA SER A 153 -19.19 2.57 -21.08
C SER A 153 -17.80 2.25 -21.63
N LEU A 154 -16.81 2.12 -20.73
CA LEU A 154 -15.41 2.02 -21.09
C LEU A 154 -14.74 0.87 -20.34
N ALA A 155 -14.07 -0.02 -21.07
CA ALA A 155 -13.11 -0.95 -20.51
C ALA A 155 -11.68 -0.43 -20.71
N THR A 156 -10.79 -0.60 -19.74
CA THR A 156 -9.40 -0.17 -19.90
C THR A 156 -8.40 -1.02 -19.11
N THR A 157 -7.12 -0.92 -19.46
CA THR A 157 -6.03 -1.54 -18.71
C THR A 157 -5.72 -0.74 -17.43
N MET A 158 -5.04 -1.38 -16.49
CA MET A 158 -4.73 -0.80 -15.18
C MET A 158 -3.93 0.54 -15.21
N PRO A 159 -3.07 0.88 -16.21
CA PRO A 159 -2.30 2.12 -16.16
C PRO A 159 -3.20 3.31 -16.49
N PHE A 160 -4.23 3.10 -17.29
CA PHE A 160 -5.16 4.13 -17.74
C PHE A 160 -6.35 4.31 -16.79
N ALA A 161 -6.74 3.25 -16.05
CA ALA A 161 -7.92 3.27 -15.20
C ALA A 161 -7.97 4.44 -14.19
N PRO A 162 -6.90 4.77 -13.43
CA PRO A 162 -6.97 5.88 -12.47
C PRO A 162 -7.25 7.24 -13.14
N HIS A 163 -6.73 7.46 -14.34
CA HIS A 163 -6.92 8.70 -15.11
C HIS A 163 -8.33 8.80 -15.74
N LEU A 164 -9.06 7.69 -15.77
CA LEU A 164 -10.42 7.58 -16.30
C LEU A 164 -11.47 7.38 -15.18
N SER A 165 -11.05 7.45 -13.92
CA SER A 165 -11.90 7.21 -12.74
C SER A 165 -13.08 8.18 -12.57
N HIS A 166 -13.05 9.31 -13.28
CA HIS A 166 -14.18 10.25 -13.36
C HIS A 166 -15.37 9.70 -14.17
N ARG A 167 -15.21 8.58 -14.89
CA ARG A 167 -16.28 7.95 -15.68
C ARG A 167 -17.17 7.08 -14.81
N ARG A 168 -18.48 7.21 -15.00
CA ARG A 168 -19.49 6.42 -14.26
C ARG A 168 -19.44 4.93 -14.59
N ASN A 169 -19.16 4.59 -15.85
CA ASN A 169 -19.23 3.22 -16.38
C ASN A 169 -17.84 2.72 -16.79
N LEU A 170 -16.90 2.70 -15.84
CA LEU A 170 -15.54 2.21 -16.06
C LEU A 170 -15.40 0.74 -15.62
N ARG A 171 -14.90 -0.11 -16.52
CA ARG A 171 -14.54 -1.51 -16.24
C ARG A 171 -13.04 -1.70 -16.44
N LEU A 172 -12.48 -2.57 -15.61
CA LEU A 172 -11.08 -2.92 -15.71
C LEU A 172 -10.91 -4.21 -16.51
N ILE A 173 -10.00 -4.21 -17.47
CA ILE A 173 -9.56 -5.42 -18.18
C ILE A 173 -8.51 -6.09 -17.31
N TRP A 174 -8.87 -7.22 -16.71
CA TRP A 174 -7.98 -8.00 -15.85
C TRP A 174 -7.57 -9.30 -16.57
N PRO A 175 -6.28 -9.54 -16.82
CA PRO A 175 -5.82 -10.64 -17.67
C PRO A 175 -6.10 -12.04 -17.13
N VAL A 176 -6.33 -12.17 -15.82
CA VAL A 176 -6.33 -13.48 -15.13
C VAL A 176 -7.73 -14.07 -14.87
N LYS A 177 -8.82 -13.26 -14.91
CA LYS A 177 -10.16 -13.73 -14.51
C LYS A 177 -11.24 -13.59 -15.58
N ASN A 178 -11.15 -12.55 -16.41
CA ASN A 178 -12.15 -12.28 -17.44
C ASN A 178 -11.47 -12.33 -18.80
N TRP A 179 -11.50 -13.49 -19.43
CA TRP A 179 -11.09 -13.64 -20.82
C TRP A 179 -12.04 -12.81 -21.71
N GLY A 180 -11.46 -12.01 -22.59
CA GLY A 180 -12.16 -11.04 -23.43
C GLY A 180 -12.38 -9.64 -22.84
N ILE A 181 -12.72 -8.72 -23.73
CA ILE A 181 -13.18 -7.36 -23.41
C ILE A 181 -14.62 -7.45 -22.90
N PRO A 182 -14.96 -6.86 -21.72
CA PRO A 182 -16.31 -6.94 -21.17
C PRO A 182 -17.32 -6.25 -22.09
N ASP A 183 -18.62 -6.42 -21.81
CA ASP A 183 -19.66 -5.77 -22.59
C ASP A 183 -19.68 -4.25 -22.34
N VAL A 184 -18.97 -3.50 -23.18
CA VAL A 184 -18.82 -2.03 -23.15
C VAL A 184 -18.89 -1.43 -24.56
N ASP A 185 -19.05 -0.10 -24.65
CA ASP A 185 -19.07 0.64 -25.91
C ASP A 185 -17.65 0.89 -26.45
N PHE A 186 -16.70 1.15 -25.56
CA PHE A 186 -15.30 1.43 -25.89
C PHE A 186 -14.35 0.58 -25.05
N ALA A 187 -13.22 0.21 -25.63
CA ALA A 187 -12.10 -0.38 -24.90
C ALA A 187 -10.79 0.33 -25.22
N LEU A 188 -10.17 0.95 -24.22
CA LEU A 188 -8.88 1.65 -24.35
C LEU A 188 -7.78 0.83 -23.69
N LEU A 189 -6.88 0.29 -24.48
CA LEU A 189 -5.83 -0.62 -24.01
C LEU A 189 -4.45 -0.01 -24.19
N ASP A 190 -3.60 -0.23 -23.19
CA ASP A 190 -2.16 -0.13 -23.29
C ASP A 190 -1.59 -1.53 -23.54
N LEU A 191 -1.16 -1.82 -24.77
CA LEU A 191 -0.59 -3.12 -25.16
C LEU A 191 0.74 -3.40 -24.46
N SER A 192 1.34 -2.39 -23.83
CA SER A 192 2.55 -2.50 -23.02
C SER A 192 2.26 -2.75 -21.54
N ASP A 193 1.01 -3.00 -21.14
CA ASP A 193 0.69 -3.33 -19.74
C ASP A 193 0.92 -4.81 -19.43
N PHE A 194 2.02 -5.11 -18.75
CA PHE A 194 2.41 -6.48 -18.37
C PHE A 194 2.43 -6.74 -16.86
N ARG A 195 1.91 -5.79 -16.05
CA ARG A 195 2.01 -5.85 -14.57
C ARG A 195 1.36 -7.08 -13.92
N TRP A 196 0.42 -7.75 -14.60
CA TRP A 196 -0.33 -8.89 -14.05
C TRP A 196 -0.30 -10.11 -14.96
N SER A 197 0.59 -10.09 -15.94
CA SER A 197 0.84 -11.22 -16.81
C SER A 197 1.43 -12.36 -16.00
N GLN A 198 0.80 -13.54 -16.05
CA GLN A 198 1.45 -14.78 -15.60
C GLN A 198 2.62 -15.16 -16.52
N PHE A 199 2.76 -14.49 -17.67
CA PHE A 199 3.88 -14.67 -18.57
C PHE A 199 5.07 -13.87 -18.06
N PRO A 200 6.23 -14.53 -17.84
CA PRO A 200 7.42 -13.94 -17.22
C PRO A 200 8.11 -12.86 -18.07
N THR A 201 7.64 -12.61 -19.29
CA THR A 201 8.20 -11.62 -20.21
C THR A 201 7.12 -10.63 -20.65
N GLY A 202 7.51 -9.36 -20.86
CA GLY A 202 6.61 -8.34 -21.41
C GLY A 202 5.97 -8.74 -22.75
N GLU A 203 6.67 -9.59 -23.50
CA GLU A 203 6.20 -10.16 -24.76
C GLU A 203 4.94 -11.03 -24.60
N GLY A 204 4.87 -11.88 -23.57
CA GLY A 204 3.71 -12.74 -23.33
C GLY A 204 2.46 -11.94 -22.94
N ALA A 205 2.64 -10.89 -22.15
CA ALA A 205 1.56 -9.98 -21.78
C ALA A 205 0.99 -9.22 -22.98
N LYS A 206 1.89 -8.70 -23.82
CA LYS A 206 1.54 -8.01 -25.06
C LYS A 206 0.73 -8.93 -25.97
N ARG A 207 1.19 -10.16 -26.16
CA ARG A 207 0.46 -11.20 -26.92
C ARG A 207 -0.93 -11.47 -26.35
N PHE A 208 -1.05 -11.55 -25.03
CA PHE A 208 -2.36 -11.71 -24.39
C PHE A 208 -3.30 -10.54 -24.73
N LEU A 209 -2.86 -9.29 -24.61
CA LEU A 209 -3.70 -8.14 -24.96
C LEU A 209 -4.02 -8.08 -26.46
N LEU A 210 -3.08 -8.45 -27.33
CA LEU A 210 -3.31 -8.57 -28.77
C LEU A 210 -4.36 -9.63 -29.10
N HIS A 211 -4.35 -10.77 -28.40
CA HIS A 211 -5.39 -11.80 -28.52
C HIS A 211 -6.77 -11.23 -28.15
N GLN A 212 -6.86 -10.46 -27.07
CA GLN A 212 -8.11 -9.85 -26.63
C GLN A 212 -8.64 -8.84 -27.66
N VAL A 213 -7.73 -8.07 -28.29
CA VAL A 213 -8.08 -7.15 -29.39
C VAL A 213 -8.59 -7.92 -30.61
N ALA A 214 -7.89 -8.98 -31.03
CA ALA A 214 -8.29 -9.80 -32.16
C ALA A 214 -9.65 -10.49 -31.93
N GLU A 215 -9.88 -11.03 -30.73
CA GLU A 215 -11.16 -11.63 -30.34
C GLU A 215 -12.28 -10.59 -30.37
N ALA A 216 -12.05 -9.38 -29.83
CA ALA A 216 -13.05 -8.33 -29.81
C ALA A 216 -13.46 -7.89 -31.23
N ILE A 217 -12.48 -7.74 -32.13
CA ILE A 217 -12.72 -7.38 -33.53
C ILE A 217 -13.46 -8.48 -34.27
N THR A 218 -13.05 -9.74 -34.07
CA THR A 218 -13.58 -10.88 -34.84
C THR A 218 -14.95 -11.34 -34.34
N ASN A 219 -15.15 -11.34 -33.02
CA ASN A 219 -16.28 -12.03 -32.39
C ASN A 219 -17.24 -11.13 -31.61
N ARG A 220 -16.88 -9.86 -31.35
CA ARG A 220 -17.67 -8.97 -30.46
C ARG A 220 -18.08 -7.65 -31.09
N ASP A 221 -18.03 -7.56 -32.42
CA ASP A 221 -18.44 -6.37 -33.19
C ASP A 221 -17.69 -5.09 -32.77
N PHE A 222 -16.38 -5.18 -32.57
CA PHE A 222 -15.53 -4.01 -32.36
C PHE A 222 -14.76 -3.65 -33.63
N GLY A 223 -14.57 -2.35 -33.85
CA GLY A 223 -13.62 -1.79 -34.81
C GLY A 223 -12.51 -1.01 -34.12
N VAL A 224 -11.37 -0.86 -34.79
CA VAL A 224 -10.25 -0.02 -34.30
C VAL A 224 -10.54 1.44 -34.64
N ARG A 225 -10.81 2.26 -33.62
CA ARG A 225 -11.02 3.70 -33.77
C ARG A 225 -9.73 4.49 -33.73
N TYR A 226 -8.75 4.02 -32.96
CA TYR A 226 -7.45 4.66 -32.81
C TYR A 226 -6.36 3.61 -32.56
N LEU A 227 -5.23 3.80 -33.23
CA LEU A 227 -4.01 3.03 -33.02
C LEU A 227 -2.81 3.95 -33.22
N LYS A 228 -2.01 4.12 -32.17
CA LYS A 228 -0.70 4.77 -32.26
C LYS A 228 0.21 4.21 -31.18
N ASN A 229 1.42 3.82 -31.57
CA ASN A 229 2.36 3.10 -30.71
C ASN A 229 1.68 1.87 -30.07
N GLU A 230 1.64 1.80 -28.74
CA GLU A 230 1.05 0.68 -28.00
C GLU A 230 -0.32 1.02 -27.40
N VAL A 231 -0.94 2.13 -27.83
CA VAL A 231 -2.28 2.55 -27.40
C VAL A 231 -3.31 2.18 -28.46
N VAL A 232 -4.31 1.41 -28.05
CA VAL A 232 -5.42 0.97 -28.92
C VAL A 232 -6.75 1.39 -28.33
N LEU A 233 -7.57 2.07 -29.13
CA LEU A 233 -8.98 2.30 -28.81
C LEU A 233 -9.86 1.48 -29.74
N LEU A 234 -10.65 0.61 -29.15
CA LEU A 234 -11.71 -0.12 -29.82
C LEU A 234 -13.05 0.54 -29.55
N GLN A 235 -13.94 0.47 -30.54
CA GLN A 235 -15.32 0.93 -30.43
C GLN A 235 -16.26 -0.13 -30.98
N ARG A 236 -17.34 -0.42 -30.25
CA ARG A 236 -18.40 -1.33 -30.69
C ARG A 236 -19.21 -0.76 -31.86
N GLY A 237 -19.61 -1.62 -32.79
CA GLY A 237 -20.38 -1.29 -33.98
C GLY A 237 -19.61 -0.48 -35.02
N LEU A 238 -18.31 -0.21 -34.78
CA LEU A 238 -17.48 0.48 -35.74
C LEU A 238 -17.06 -0.51 -36.82
N ARG A 239 -17.47 -0.24 -38.06
CA ARG A 239 -17.03 -1.04 -39.21
C ARG A 239 -15.51 -1.01 -39.34
N ARG A 240 -14.96 -2.09 -39.90
CA ARG A 240 -13.54 -2.23 -40.21
C ARG A 240 -13.00 -0.97 -40.89
N THR A 241 -12.04 -0.33 -40.25
CA THR A 241 -11.39 0.91 -40.68
C THR A 241 -10.02 0.62 -41.31
N PRO A 242 -9.45 1.55 -42.10
CA PRO A 242 -8.05 1.42 -42.56
C PRO A 242 -7.05 1.21 -41.41
N GLU A 243 -7.31 1.77 -40.22
CA GLU A 243 -6.51 1.54 -39.01
C GLU A 243 -6.60 0.08 -38.56
N SER A 244 -7.80 -0.52 -38.63
CA SER A 244 -8.00 -1.94 -38.36
C SER A 244 -7.17 -2.81 -39.32
N ASP A 245 -7.10 -2.40 -40.60
CA ASP A 245 -6.30 -3.08 -41.62
C ASP A 245 -4.80 -2.93 -41.41
N ARG A 246 -4.32 -1.82 -40.83
CA ARG A 246 -2.92 -1.65 -40.44
C ARG A 246 -2.54 -2.49 -39.22
N LEU A 247 -3.47 -2.68 -38.30
CA LEU A 247 -3.28 -3.48 -37.10
C LEU A 247 -3.23 -4.98 -37.45
N TRP A 248 -3.93 -5.40 -38.51
CA TRP A 248 -4.06 -6.81 -38.88
C TRP A 248 -2.73 -7.51 -39.22
N PRO A 249 -1.81 -6.95 -40.03
CA PRO A 249 -0.49 -7.53 -40.24
C PRO A 249 0.35 -7.62 -38.97
N TYR A 250 0.23 -6.66 -38.05
CA TYR A 250 0.91 -6.70 -36.75
C TYR A 250 0.35 -7.83 -35.88
N LEU A 251 -0.98 -7.95 -35.79
CA LEU A 251 -1.65 -9.05 -35.11
C LEU A 251 -1.22 -10.40 -35.70
N LEU A 252 -1.27 -10.54 -37.03
CA LEU A 252 -0.93 -11.77 -37.72
C LEU A 252 0.56 -12.13 -37.60
N LYS A 253 1.47 -11.14 -37.68
CA LYS A 253 2.91 -11.39 -37.53
C LYS A 253 3.24 -11.89 -36.11
N GLU A 254 2.69 -11.25 -35.09
CA GLU A 254 2.87 -11.67 -33.71
C GLU A 254 2.16 -13.00 -33.41
N TRP A 255 1.01 -13.25 -34.05
CA TRP A 255 0.26 -14.50 -33.94
C TRP A 255 0.99 -15.67 -34.61
N HIS A 256 1.34 -15.57 -35.89
CA HIS A 256 1.94 -16.67 -36.66
C HIS A 256 3.42 -16.91 -36.36
N GLY A 257 4.13 -15.93 -35.79
CA GLY A 257 5.45 -16.15 -35.21
C GLY A 257 5.47 -17.22 -34.10
N THR A 258 4.30 -17.64 -33.60
CA THR A 258 4.16 -18.66 -32.54
C THR A 258 3.87 -20.07 -33.03
N GLU A 259 3.39 -20.26 -34.28
CA GLU A 259 3.14 -21.61 -34.82
C GLU A 259 4.41 -22.21 -35.44
N ALA A 260 5.32 -21.39 -35.96
CA ALA A 260 6.57 -21.85 -36.56
C ALA A 260 7.64 -22.30 -35.55
N GLY A 261 7.37 -22.18 -34.25
CA GLY A 261 8.31 -22.49 -33.16
C GLY A 261 7.81 -23.57 -32.17
N ARG A 262 6.77 -24.33 -32.52
CA ARG A 262 6.30 -25.50 -31.76
C ARG A 262 6.47 -26.79 -32.55
#